data_AF-A0A4U1FBW8-F1
#
_entry.id   AF-A0A4U1FBW8-F1
#
_cell.length_a   1.000
_cell.length_b   1.000
_cell.length_c   1.000
_cell.angle_alpha   90.00
_cell.angle_beta   90.00
_cell.angle_gamma   90.00
#
_symmetry.space_group_name_H-M   'P 1'
#
loop_
_entity.id
_entity.type
_entity.pdbx_description
1 polymer ?
#
loop_
_entity_poly.entity_id
_entity_poly.type
_entity_poly.pdbx_seq_one_letter_code
_entity_poly.pdbx_strand_id
1 'polypeptide(L)'
;LGPGLRRAMPLPDTMFCAQQIHIPPELPDILKQFTKAAIRTQPADVLQWSAGYFSALSRGDPLPVKDRIEMPMATQKTDTGLTQGLLKVLHKQCSHKEYVELADLEQKWKNLCLPVEKFRALLQLDPCENKIEGIKFLALGCSMLGGVRTYK
;
A
#
# COMPACT_ATOMS: atom_id res chain seq x y z
N LEU A 1 -14.49 -72.93 13.44
CA LEU A 1 -13.81 -71.82 14.15
C LEU A 1 -12.42 -71.66 13.53
N GLY A 2 -12.17 -70.58 12.80
CA GLY A 2 -10.86 -70.26 12.24
C GLY A 2 -10.83 -68.75 11.98
N PRO A 3 -10.02 -67.98 12.72
CA PRO A 3 -10.12 -66.53 12.72
C PRO A 3 -9.58 -65.95 11.40
N GLY A 4 -10.26 -64.92 10.91
CA GLY A 4 -9.95 -64.28 9.66
C GLY A 4 -8.54 -63.68 9.64
N LEU A 5 -7.75 -64.08 8.64
CA LEU A 5 -6.60 -63.30 8.22
C LEU A 5 -7.07 -62.31 7.15
N ARG A 6 -7.73 -61.24 7.61
CA ARG A 6 -7.83 -60.02 6.79
C ARG A 6 -6.40 -59.62 6.51
N ARG A 7 -5.95 -59.82 5.26
CA ARG A 7 -4.68 -59.29 4.77
C ARG A 7 -4.73 -57.78 5.02
N ALA A 8 -4.03 -57.31 6.06
CA ALA A 8 -3.82 -55.90 6.25
C ALA A 8 -3.11 -55.41 4.99
N MET A 9 -3.79 -54.63 4.15
CA MET A 9 -3.07 -53.84 3.16
C MET A 9 -2.08 -53.00 3.96
N PRO A 10 -0.77 -53.01 3.63
CA PRO A 10 0.10 -51.95 4.11
C PRO A 10 -0.57 -50.64 3.67
N LEU A 11 -0.86 -49.77 4.64
CA LEU A 11 -1.31 -48.42 4.36
C LEU A 11 -0.32 -47.84 3.35
N PRO A 12 -0.76 -47.21 2.25
CA PRO A 12 0.17 -46.67 1.28
C PRO A 12 1.14 -45.74 2.02
N ASP A 13 2.40 -46.16 2.13
CA ASP A 13 3.51 -45.27 2.43
C ASP A 13 3.28 -44.03 1.59
N THR A 14 3.18 -42.88 2.25
CA THR A 14 2.93 -41.56 1.65
C THR A 14 3.51 -41.52 0.24
N MET A 15 2.63 -41.63 -0.76
CA MET A 15 2.97 -41.98 -2.14
C MET A 15 3.63 -40.82 -2.91
N PHE A 16 4.24 -39.89 -2.16
CA PHE A 16 4.89 -38.70 -2.62
C PHE A 16 6.38 -38.84 -2.30
N CYS A 17 7.16 -39.30 -3.28
CA CYS A 17 8.61 -39.18 -3.19
C CYS A 17 8.98 -37.70 -3.32
N ALA A 18 9.90 -37.18 -2.50
CA ALA A 18 10.35 -35.79 -2.56
C ALA A 18 10.84 -35.36 -3.97
N GLN A 19 11.28 -36.32 -4.78
CA GLN A 19 11.67 -36.14 -6.19
C GLN A 19 10.52 -35.71 -7.12
N GLN A 20 9.26 -35.99 -6.76
CA GLN A 20 8.07 -35.55 -7.51
C GLN A 20 7.71 -34.09 -7.23
N ILE A 21 8.22 -33.52 -6.13
CA ILE A 21 8.00 -32.13 -5.76
C ILE A 21 9.14 -31.31 -6.36
N HIS A 22 8.89 -30.75 -7.54
CA HIS A 22 9.84 -29.85 -8.18
C HIS A 22 9.79 -28.48 -7.48
N ILE A 23 10.70 -28.25 -6.53
CA ILE A 23 10.84 -26.97 -5.85
C ILE A 23 11.68 -26.05 -6.73
N PRO A 24 11.15 -24.89 -7.18
CA PRO A 24 11.95 -23.91 -7.91
C PRO A 24 13.15 -23.44 -7.07
N PRO A 25 14.37 -23.39 -7.63
CA PRO A 25 15.58 -23.04 -6.88
C PRO A 25 15.55 -21.60 -6.33
N GLU A 26 14.70 -20.73 -6.87
CA GLU A 26 14.53 -19.34 -6.43
C GLU A 26 13.60 -19.21 -5.21
N LEU A 27 12.71 -20.19 -4.99
CA LEU A 27 11.69 -20.14 -3.95
C LEU A 27 12.28 -19.95 -2.53
N PRO A 28 13.34 -20.66 -2.12
CA PRO A 28 13.94 -20.47 -0.80
C PRO A 28 14.45 -19.04 -0.57
N ASP A 29 15.04 -18.41 -1.58
CA ASP A 29 15.57 -17.05 -1.45
C ASP A 29 14.44 -16.01 -1.40
N ILE A 30 13.40 -16.17 -2.22
CA ILE A 30 12.20 -15.32 -2.17
C ILE A 30 11.56 -15.36 -0.77
N LEU A 31 11.38 -16.55 -0.19
CA LEU A 31 10.80 -16.70 1.15
C LEU A 31 11.70 -16.10 2.24
N LYS A 32 13.03 -16.23 2.11
CA LYS A 32 14.00 -15.61 3.01
C LYS A 32 13.92 -14.08 2.95
N GLN A 33 13.87 -13.50 1.75
CA GLN A 33 13.74 -12.05 1.56
C GLN A 33 12.40 -11.53 2.08
N PHE A 34 11.30 -12.24 1.81
CA PHE A 34 9.97 -11.94 2.34
C PHE A 34 9.97 -11.90 3.86
N THR A 35 10.48 -12.96 4.51
CA THR A 35 10.52 -13.06 5.98
C THR A 35 11.39 -11.97 6.58
N LYS A 36 12.55 -11.70 5.97
CA LYS A 36 13.44 -10.59 6.38
C LYS A 36 12.74 -9.24 6.28
N ALA A 37 11.99 -8.99 5.22
CA ALA A 37 11.24 -7.75 5.05
C ALA A 37 10.12 -7.64 6.10
N ALA A 38 9.36 -8.72 6.35
CA ALA A 38 8.29 -8.76 7.33
C ALA A 38 8.78 -8.45 8.75
N ILE A 39 9.91 -9.04 9.16
CA ILE A 39 10.53 -8.76 10.46
C ILE A 39 10.95 -7.29 10.59
N ARG A 40 11.45 -6.69 9.51
CA ARG A 40 11.92 -5.29 9.51
C ARG A 40 10.78 -4.28 9.53
N THR A 41 9.65 -4.60 8.89
CA THR A 41 8.48 -3.72 8.82
C THR A 41 7.53 -3.89 9.99
N GLN A 42 7.55 -5.04 10.68
CA GLN A 42 6.64 -5.40 11.78
C GLN A 42 5.18 -4.98 11.47
N PRO A 43 4.59 -5.49 10.38
CA PRO A 43 3.26 -5.05 9.97
C PRO A 43 2.20 -5.53 10.99
N ALA A 44 1.26 -4.65 11.31
CA ALA A 44 0.12 -5.00 12.17
C ALA A 44 -0.79 -6.05 11.52
N ASP A 45 -0.88 -6.05 10.19
CA ASP A 45 -1.56 -7.06 9.38
C ASP A 45 -0.58 -7.65 8.35
N VAL A 46 -0.14 -8.88 8.60
CA VAL A 46 0.81 -9.60 7.74
C VAL A 46 0.18 -9.96 6.40
N LEU A 47 -1.11 -10.28 6.35
CA LEU A 47 -1.77 -10.76 5.13
C LEU A 47 -1.87 -9.63 4.11
N GLN A 48 -2.35 -8.47 4.55
CA GLN A 48 -2.47 -7.27 3.73
C GLN A 48 -1.07 -6.77 3.27
N TRP A 49 -0.09 -6.79 4.19
CA TRP A 49 1.30 -6.46 3.86
C TRP A 49 1.91 -7.41 2.83
N SER A 50 1.62 -8.71 2.93
CA SER A 50 2.14 -9.74 2.00
C SER A 50 1.63 -9.51 0.58
N ALA A 51 0.35 -9.18 0.44
CA ALA A 51 -0.24 -8.85 -0.85
C ALA A 51 0.47 -7.64 -1.49
N GLY A 52 0.78 -6.61 -0.69
CA GLY A 52 1.57 -5.46 -1.13
C GLY A 52 3.01 -5.83 -1.52
N TYR A 53 3.68 -6.66 -0.70
CA TYR A 53 5.06 -7.10 -0.93
C TYR A 53 5.20 -7.83 -2.27
N PHE A 54 4.38 -8.86 -2.52
CA PHE A 54 4.46 -9.62 -3.77
C PHE A 54 3.97 -8.84 -4.98
N SER A 55 2.98 -7.94 -4.81
CA SER A 55 2.56 -7.03 -5.88
C SER A 55 3.72 -6.12 -6.31
N ALA A 56 4.44 -5.53 -5.35
CA ALA A 56 5.62 -4.72 -5.63
C ALA A 56 6.75 -5.55 -6.28
N LEU A 57 7.02 -6.74 -5.75
CA LEU A 57 8.03 -7.65 -6.29
C LEU A 57 7.76 -8.00 -7.75
N SER A 58 6.50 -8.28 -8.10
CA SER A 58 6.11 -8.62 -9.48
C SER A 58 6.25 -7.46 -10.47
N ARG A 59 6.11 -6.22 -9.99
CA ARG A 59 6.20 -4.99 -10.80
C ARG A 59 7.63 -4.46 -10.89
N GLY A 60 8.56 -5.01 -10.11
CA GLY A 60 9.91 -4.47 -9.95
C GLY A 60 9.95 -3.17 -9.14
N ASP A 61 8.88 -2.89 -8.39
CA ASP A 61 8.78 -1.70 -7.54
C ASP A 61 9.64 -1.86 -6.28
N PRO A 62 10.11 -0.76 -5.67
CA PRO A 62 10.86 -0.81 -4.43
C PRO A 62 10.04 -1.53 -3.35
N LEU A 63 10.57 -2.65 -2.88
CA LEU A 63 9.96 -3.47 -1.84
C LEU A 63 9.86 -2.68 -0.53
N PRO A 64 8.87 -2.97 0.32
CA PRO A 64 8.76 -2.39 1.66
C PRO A 64 9.85 -2.97 2.57
N VAL A 65 11.11 -2.63 2.28
CA VAL A 65 12.27 -2.89 3.10
C VAL A 65 12.59 -1.55 3.73
N LYS A 66 12.32 -1.41 5.03
CA LYS A 66 12.63 -0.19 5.76
C LYS A 66 14.15 0.06 5.66
N ASP A 67 14.55 0.95 4.77
CA ASP A 67 15.92 1.43 4.71
C ASP A 67 16.20 2.20 5.99
N ARG A 68 17.37 1.98 6.59
CA ARG A 68 17.66 2.30 8.00
C ARG A 68 17.83 3.81 8.25
N ILE A 69 17.41 4.70 7.36
CA ILE A 69 17.60 6.14 7.54
C ILE A 69 16.35 6.88 7.09
N GLU A 70 15.44 7.12 8.03
CA GLU A 70 14.93 8.45 8.34
C GLU A 70 14.07 8.34 9.60
N MET A 71 14.42 9.15 10.59
CA MET A 71 13.63 9.29 11.81
C MET A 71 12.21 9.68 11.43
N PRO A 72 11.17 8.95 11.88
CA PRO A 72 9.81 9.47 11.78
C PRO A 72 9.76 10.64 12.76
N MET A 73 9.85 11.87 12.23
CA MET A 73 9.53 13.05 13.01
C MET A 73 8.04 12.96 13.36
N ALA A 74 7.80 12.47 14.56
CA ALA A 74 6.51 12.39 15.21
C ALA A 74 6.01 13.80 15.55
N THR A 75 5.59 14.57 14.56
CA THR A 75 4.83 15.82 14.73
C THR A 75 4.14 16.10 13.40
N GLN A 76 2.91 15.65 13.19
CA GLN A 76 1.74 16.46 13.57
C GLN A 76 0.50 15.56 13.48
N LYS A 77 -0.28 15.54 14.56
CA LYS A 77 -1.67 15.07 14.52
C LYS A 77 -2.47 16.10 13.71
N THR A 78 -2.50 15.97 12.39
CA THR A 78 -3.48 16.68 11.56
C THR A 78 -4.67 15.73 11.36
N ASP A 79 -5.79 16.07 12.00
CA ASP A 79 -7.10 15.40 11.92
C ASP A 79 -7.65 15.28 10.47
N THR A 80 -6.93 15.82 9.50
CA THR A 80 -7.23 15.80 8.07
C THR A 80 -6.70 14.58 7.33
N GLY A 81 -5.74 13.80 7.86
CA GLY A 81 -5.10 12.68 7.15
C GLY A 81 -4.27 13.07 5.91
N LEU A 82 -4.35 14.34 5.49
CA LEU A 82 -3.55 14.93 4.44
C LEU A 82 -2.15 15.24 5.00
N THR A 83 -1.12 14.71 4.35
CA THR A 83 0.29 14.98 4.70
C THR A 83 0.98 15.71 3.55
N GLN A 84 2.07 16.43 3.84
CA GLN A 84 2.90 17.06 2.81
C GLN A 84 3.41 16.03 1.77
N GLY A 85 3.63 14.77 2.18
CA GLY A 85 3.99 13.69 1.28
C GLY A 85 2.90 13.37 0.27
N LEU A 86 1.64 13.23 0.71
CA LEU A 86 0.50 12.97 -0.18
C LEU A 86 0.24 14.13 -1.13
N LEU A 87 0.43 15.36 -0.65
CA LEU A 87 0.29 16.57 -1.47
C LEU A 87 1.41 16.66 -2.54
N LYS A 88 2.65 16.26 -2.21
CA LYS A 88 3.74 16.13 -3.20
C LYS A 88 3.44 15.09 -4.27
N VAL A 89 2.82 13.96 -3.90
CA VAL A 89 2.40 12.93 -4.85
C VAL A 89 1.31 13.46 -5.78
N LEU A 90 0.29 14.14 -5.25
CA LEU A 90 -0.73 14.81 -6.06
C LEU A 90 -0.12 15.84 -7.01
N HIS A 91 0.81 16.68 -6.52
CA HIS A 91 1.50 17.64 -7.36
C HIS A 91 2.22 16.95 -8.52
N LYS A 92 3.00 15.90 -8.26
CA LYS A 92 3.74 15.17 -9.31
C LYS A 92 2.79 14.52 -10.32
N GLN A 93 1.65 14.01 -9.86
CA GLN A 93 0.63 13.39 -10.71
C GLN A 93 -0.17 14.39 -11.55
N CYS A 94 -0.25 15.65 -11.12
CA CYS A 94 -0.98 16.72 -11.80
C CYS A 94 -0.04 17.68 -12.54
N SER A 95 1.28 17.68 -12.27
CA SER A 95 2.27 18.61 -12.83
C SER A 95 2.40 18.56 -14.35
N HIS A 96 1.91 17.49 -14.99
CA HIS A 96 1.91 17.33 -16.44
C HIS A 96 0.66 17.89 -17.12
N LYS A 97 -0.37 18.28 -16.36
CA LYS A 97 -1.66 18.77 -16.88
C LYS A 97 -2.00 20.09 -16.19
N GLU A 98 -2.03 21.18 -16.96
CA GLU A 98 -2.41 22.51 -16.47
C GLU A 98 -3.83 22.50 -15.87
N TYR A 99 -4.73 21.71 -16.48
CA TYR A 99 -6.09 21.45 -16.02
C TYR A 99 -6.33 19.96 -15.79
N VAL A 100 -6.90 19.61 -14.64
CA VAL A 100 -7.26 18.24 -14.27
C VAL A 100 -8.77 18.14 -14.10
N GLU A 101 -9.38 17.08 -14.62
CA GLU A 101 -10.79 16.81 -14.44
C GLU A 101 -11.09 16.39 -13.00
N LEU A 102 -12.23 16.84 -12.48
CA LEU A 102 -12.63 16.56 -11.10
C LEU A 102 -12.76 15.07 -10.83
N ALA A 103 -13.25 14.29 -11.80
CA ALA A 103 -13.36 12.83 -11.69
C ALA A 103 -12.00 12.15 -11.58
N ASP A 104 -11.02 12.55 -12.40
CA ASP A 104 -9.64 12.07 -12.35
C ASP A 104 -9.00 12.42 -10.99
N LEU A 105 -9.26 13.63 -10.50
CA LEU A 105 -8.71 14.12 -9.25
C LEU A 105 -9.32 13.43 -8.04
N GLU A 106 -10.64 13.17 -8.06
CA GLU A 106 -11.35 12.41 -7.03
C GLU A 106 -10.84 10.97 -6.99
N GLN A 107 -10.61 10.34 -8.15
CA GLN A 107 -10.00 9.02 -8.22
C GLN A 107 -8.59 9.03 -7.64
N LYS A 108 -7.74 10.00 -8.02
CA LYS A 108 -6.38 10.16 -7.46
C LYS A 108 -6.42 10.39 -5.95
N TRP A 109 -7.40 11.15 -5.46
CA TRP A 109 -7.61 11.40 -4.04
C TRP A 109 -8.02 10.13 -3.27
N LYS A 110 -8.97 9.36 -3.81
CA LYS A 110 -9.39 8.06 -3.24
C LYS A 110 -8.26 7.03 -3.28
N ASN A 111 -7.44 7.02 -4.33
CA ASN A 111 -6.28 6.14 -4.45
C ASN A 111 -5.22 6.43 -3.37
N LEU A 112 -5.20 7.65 -2.82
CA LEU A 112 -4.34 8.03 -1.70
C LEU A 112 -4.99 7.75 -0.33
N CYS A 113 -6.13 7.05 -0.31
CA CYS A 113 -6.92 6.73 0.89
C CYS A 113 -7.33 7.96 1.71
N LEU A 114 -7.50 9.11 1.05
CA LEU A 114 -7.90 10.35 1.70
C LEU A 114 -9.43 10.44 1.83
N PRO A 115 -9.97 11.03 2.91
CA PRO A 115 -11.42 11.16 3.08
C PRO A 115 -12.04 12.01 1.96
N VAL A 116 -13.11 11.51 1.35
CA VAL A 116 -13.85 12.21 0.28
C VAL A 116 -14.50 13.50 0.80
N GLU A 117 -14.81 13.56 2.09
CA GLU A 117 -15.32 14.75 2.77
C GLU A 117 -14.36 15.93 2.65
N LYS A 118 -13.05 15.68 2.77
CA LYS A 118 -12.02 16.71 2.63
C LYS A 118 -11.87 17.15 1.17
N PHE A 119 -12.04 16.22 0.23
CA PHE A 119 -12.11 16.56 -1.18
C PHE A 119 -13.30 17.48 -1.47
N ARG A 120 -14.50 17.16 -0.97
CA ARG A 120 -15.67 18.04 -1.08
C ARG A 120 -15.44 19.40 -0.41
N ALA A 121 -14.80 19.44 0.75
CA ALA A 121 -14.47 20.70 1.42
C ALA A 121 -13.54 21.57 0.56
N LEU A 122 -12.55 20.98 -0.11
CA LEU A 122 -11.70 21.70 -1.07
C LEU A 122 -12.49 22.21 -2.28
N LEU A 123 -13.44 21.42 -2.79
CA LEU A 123 -14.32 21.83 -3.89
C LEU A 123 -15.36 22.89 -3.50
N GLN A 124 -15.73 22.98 -2.23
CA GLN A 124 -16.58 24.08 -1.74
C GLN A 124 -15.85 25.41 -1.66
N LEU A 125 -14.52 25.39 -1.48
CA LEU A 125 -13.68 26.59 -1.46
C LEU A 125 -13.47 27.18 -2.87
N ASP A 126 -13.62 26.37 -3.91
CA ASP A 126 -13.52 26.79 -5.31
C ASP A 126 -14.54 26.02 -6.16
N PRO A 127 -15.74 26.59 -6.40
CA PRO A 127 -16.79 25.95 -7.18
C PRO A 127 -16.41 25.87 -8.67
N CYS A 128 -15.60 24.87 -9.01
CA CYS A 128 -15.29 24.50 -10.38
C CYS A 128 -16.29 23.46 -10.91
N GLU A 129 -16.81 23.67 -12.12
CA GLU A 129 -17.87 22.82 -12.71
C GLU A 129 -17.35 21.51 -13.34
N ASN A 130 -16.14 21.48 -13.90
CA ASN A 130 -15.66 20.30 -14.65
C ASN A 130 -14.15 20.08 -14.60
N LYS A 131 -13.36 21.17 -14.54
CA LYS A 131 -11.89 21.14 -14.57
C LYS A 131 -11.34 22.17 -13.59
N ILE A 132 -10.29 21.81 -12.88
CA ILE A 132 -9.57 22.70 -11.96
C ILE A 132 -8.10 22.77 -12.35
N GLU A 133 -7.49 23.95 -12.21
CA GLU A 133 -6.04 24.09 -12.39
C GLU A 133 -5.31 23.30 -11.30
N GLY A 134 -4.39 22.42 -11.69
CA GLY A 134 -3.68 21.55 -10.74
C GLY A 134 -2.96 22.34 -9.65
N ILE A 135 -2.44 23.52 -9.98
CA ILE A 135 -1.76 24.42 -9.05
C ILE A 135 -2.75 25.07 -8.06
N LYS A 136 -3.95 25.46 -8.51
CA LYS A 136 -4.99 26.02 -7.62
C LYS A 136 -5.46 24.97 -6.61
N PHE A 137 -5.74 23.76 -7.08
CA PHE A 137 -6.10 22.66 -6.19
C PHE A 137 -4.99 22.34 -5.18
N LEU A 138 -3.73 22.35 -5.62
CA LEU A 138 -2.59 22.15 -4.73
C LEU A 138 -2.49 23.26 -3.67
N ALA A 139 -2.71 24.52 -4.06
CA ALA A 139 -2.72 25.65 -3.15
C ALA A 139 -3.82 25.54 -2.09
N LEU A 140 -5.01 25.06 -2.48
CA LEU A 140 -6.09 24.75 -1.54
C LEU A 140 -5.68 23.64 -0.56
N GLY A 141 -5.05 22.57 -1.06
CA GLY A 141 -4.52 21.48 -0.23
C GLY A 141 -3.41 21.94 0.74
N CYS A 142 -2.49 22.80 0.28
CA CYS A 142 -1.48 23.44 1.11
C CYS A 142 -2.11 24.33 2.20
N SER A 143 -3.18 25.04 1.86
CA SER A 143 -3.90 25.91 2.82
C SER A 143 -4.53 25.09 3.95
N MET A 144 -5.00 23.88 3.64
CA MET A 144 -5.53 22.94 4.62
C MET A 144 -4.45 22.31 5.52
N LEU A 145 -3.19 22.25 5.04
CA LEU A 145 -2.02 21.88 5.86
C LEU A 145 -1.50 23.05 6.71
N GLY A 146 -1.59 24.28 6.20
CA GLY A 146 -1.07 25.50 6.83
C GLY A 146 -1.96 26.10 7.94
N GLY A 147 -3.10 25.48 8.25
CA GLY A 147 -4.06 25.97 9.24
C GLY A 147 -3.60 25.95 10.70
N VAL A 148 -2.41 25.44 11.00
CA VAL A 148 -1.82 25.49 12.35
C VAL A 148 -0.87 26.69 12.46
N ARG A 149 -1.39 27.91 12.25
CA ARG A 149 -0.81 29.08 12.91
C ARG A 149 -1.69 29.44 14.09
N THR A 150 -1.56 28.68 15.16
CA THR A 150 -1.90 29.17 16.49
C THR A 150 -1.00 30.36 16.77
N TYR A 151 -1.54 31.58 16.64
CA TYR A 151 -0.95 32.76 17.25
C TYR A 151 -0.82 32.49 18.76
N LYS A 152 0.39 32.58 19.27
CA LYS A 152 0.70 32.67 20.70
C LYS A 152 1.56 33.90 20.91
#